data_AF-A0A9J9LCJ6-F1
#
_entry.id   AF-A0A9J9LCJ6-F1
#
_cell.length_a   1.000
_cell.length_b   1.000
_cell.length_c   1.000
_cell.angle_alpha   90.00
_cell.angle_beta   90.00
_cell.angle_gamma   90.00
#
_symmetry.space_group_name_H-M   'P 1'
#
loop_
_entity.id
_entity.type
_entity.pdbx_description
1 polymer ?
#
loop_
_entity_poly.entity_id
_entity_poly.type
_entity_poly.pdbx_seq_one_letter_code
_entity_poly.pdbx_strand_id
1 'polypeptide(L)'
;MPALPADIAAASREALTESWESAPIKARFPGARDEGTPPAEGFFDEPEDAQACVDQRGALLGVERRRFAVPVQAELWIDPTTGLPTYRLIDSDQRVDAPCLPARIELDLENEETTLELFG
;
A
#
# COMPACT_ATOMS: atom_id res chain seq x y z
N MET A 1 30.90 27.23 -0.40
CA MET A 1 29.65 28.03 -0.37
C MET A 1 29.15 28.05 1.07
N PRO A 2 28.99 29.23 1.68
CA PRO A 2 28.32 29.34 2.97
C PRO A 2 26.83 29.05 2.82
N ALA A 3 26.21 28.47 3.85
CA ALA A 3 24.76 28.28 3.92
C ALA A 3 24.06 29.65 3.89
N LEU A 4 22.94 29.73 3.17
CA LEU A 4 22.14 30.94 3.16
C LEU A 4 21.43 31.09 4.52
N PRO A 5 21.12 32.32 4.96
CA PRO A 5 20.33 32.53 6.17
C PRO A 5 19.00 31.76 6.17
N ALA A 6 18.38 31.58 5.00
CA ALA A 6 17.17 30.77 4.84
C ALA A 6 17.41 29.28 5.13
N ASP A 7 18.52 28.70 4.67
CA ASP A 7 18.88 27.30 4.94
C ASP A 7 19.11 27.06 6.43
N ILE A 8 19.77 28.02 7.09
CA ILE A 8 20.02 27.98 8.54
C ILE A 8 18.71 28.07 9.32
N ALA A 9 17.81 28.97 8.92
CA ALA A 9 16.49 29.10 9.56
C ALA A 9 15.64 27.83 9.37
N ALA A 10 15.64 27.24 8.18
CA ALA A 10 14.93 25.99 7.91
C ALA A 10 15.51 24.80 8.70
N ALA A 11 16.84 24.74 8.88
CA ALA A 11 17.50 23.66 9.62
C ALA A 11 17.44 23.81 11.16
N SER A 12 17.13 25.01 11.67
CA SER A 12 17.09 25.30 13.11
C SER A 12 15.66 25.41 13.68
N ARG A 13 14.64 25.27 12.82
CA ARG A 13 13.23 25.26 13.25
C ARG A 13 12.92 24.03 14.10
N GLU A 14 11.96 24.18 15.00
CA GLU A 14 11.44 23.07 15.80
C GLU A 14 10.79 22.03 14.88
N ALA A 15 11.03 20.75 15.16
CA ALA A 15 10.45 19.67 14.37
C ALA A 15 8.98 19.49 14.73
N LEU A 16 8.12 19.42 13.71
CA LEU A 16 6.72 19.02 13.86
C LEU A 16 6.62 17.51 13.68
N THR A 17 5.76 16.87 14.48
CA THR A 17 5.53 15.43 14.42
C THR A 17 4.04 15.18 14.22
N GLU A 18 3.70 14.66 13.05
CA GLU A 18 2.36 14.20 12.72
C GLU A 18 2.25 12.68 12.89
N SER A 19 1.04 12.20 13.18
CA SER A 19 0.82 10.79 13.52
C SER A 19 -0.39 10.20 12.81
N TRP A 20 -0.36 8.87 12.67
CA TRP A 20 -1.45 8.08 12.16
C TRP A 20 -1.54 6.79 12.96
N GLU A 21 -2.76 6.38 13.29
CA GLU A 21 -3.04 5.16 14.01
C GLU A 21 -4.26 4.44 13.43
N SER A 22 -4.33 3.13 13.66
CA SER A 22 -5.47 2.30 13.24
C SER A 22 -5.78 1.27 14.30
N ALA A 23 -6.86 1.51 15.04
CA ALA A 23 -7.37 0.57 16.04
C ALA A 23 -7.65 -0.84 15.46
N PRO A 24 -8.23 -0.99 14.25
CA PRO A 24 -8.40 -2.32 13.64
C PRO A 24 -7.06 -3.05 13.41
N ILE A 25 -6.04 -2.35 12.92
CA ILE A 25 -4.71 -2.94 12.71
C ILE A 25 -4.05 -3.29 14.03
N LYS A 26 -4.11 -2.41 15.01
CA LYS A 26 -3.53 -2.66 16.34
C LYS A 26 -4.20 -3.84 17.04
N ALA A 27 -5.52 -3.99 16.89
CA ALA A 27 -6.25 -5.14 17.42
C ALA A 27 -5.82 -6.46 16.77
N ARG A 28 -5.56 -6.46 15.45
CA ARG A 28 -5.13 -7.66 14.71
C ARG A 28 -3.64 -7.97 14.86
N PHE A 29 -2.81 -6.94 14.96
CA PHE A 29 -1.37 -7.00 15.09
C PHE A 29 -0.94 -6.21 16.33
N PRO A 30 -0.97 -6.81 17.54
CA PRO A 30 -0.65 -6.11 18.78
C PRO A 30 0.76 -5.49 18.83
N GLY A 31 1.68 -6.00 18.01
CA GLY A 31 3.03 -5.48 17.84
C GLY A 31 3.17 -4.32 16.84
N ALA A 32 2.10 -3.89 16.17
CA ALA A 32 2.11 -2.70 15.31
C ALA A 32 2.52 -1.48 16.15
N ARG A 33 3.49 -0.72 15.64
CA ARG A 33 4.02 0.46 16.34
C ARG A 33 3.24 1.68 15.90
N ASP A 34 2.45 2.25 16.80
CA ASP A 34 1.77 3.53 16.56
C ASP A 34 2.69 4.71 16.93
N GLU A 35 3.54 4.53 17.94
CA GLU A 35 4.45 5.55 18.48
C GLU A 35 5.88 5.43 17.91
N GLY A 36 6.03 5.15 16.61
CA GLY A 36 7.31 4.87 15.95
C GLY A 36 8.44 5.81 16.40
N THR A 37 9.36 5.28 17.21
CA THR A 37 10.51 6.04 17.71
C THR A 37 11.80 5.50 17.07
N PRO A 38 12.60 6.34 16.39
CA PRO A 38 12.33 7.75 16.05
C PRO A 38 11.29 7.89 14.91
N PRO A 39 10.59 9.04 14.82
CA PRO A 39 9.69 9.34 13.72
C PRO A 39 10.43 9.38 12.38
N ALA A 40 9.72 9.09 11.28
CA ALA A 40 10.30 9.19 9.95
C ALA A 40 10.56 10.65 9.59
N GLU A 41 11.77 10.96 9.12
CA GLU A 41 12.14 12.32 8.71
C GLU A 41 11.41 12.74 7.43
N GLY A 42 10.89 13.98 7.43
CA GLY A 42 10.25 14.61 6.29
C GLY A 42 10.57 16.11 6.26
N PHE A 43 10.50 16.71 5.07
CA PHE A 43 10.80 18.12 4.84
C PHE A 43 9.55 18.83 4.34
N PHE A 44 8.68 19.23 5.28
CA PHE A 44 7.45 19.95 5.00
C PHE A 44 7.51 21.34 5.62
N ASP A 45 6.96 22.34 4.94
CA ASP A 45 6.89 23.70 5.47
C ASP A 45 5.61 23.94 6.28
N GLU A 46 4.51 23.29 5.89
CA GLU A 46 3.23 23.35 6.58
C GLU A 46 2.88 21.98 7.24
N PRO A 47 2.28 21.98 8.44
CA PRO A 47 1.85 20.75 9.12
C PRO A 47 0.79 19.98 8.31
N GLU A 48 -0.05 20.67 7.55
CA GLU A 48 -1.10 20.07 6.72
C GLU A 48 -0.50 19.17 5.63
N ASP A 49 0.63 19.56 5.03
CA ASP A 49 1.33 18.77 4.03
C ASP A 49 1.97 17.51 4.66
N ALA A 50 2.54 17.65 5.86
CA ALA A 50 3.08 16.53 6.61
C ALA A 50 1.98 15.51 6.95
N GLN A 51 0.82 15.99 7.43
CA GLN A 51 -0.31 15.13 7.74
C GLN A 51 -0.85 14.44 6.47
N ALA A 52 -0.95 15.14 5.33
CA ALA A 52 -1.38 14.52 4.08
C ALA A 52 -0.47 13.37 3.63
N CYS A 53 0.85 13.50 3.80
CA CYS A 53 1.80 12.42 3.52
C CYS A 53 1.66 11.25 4.51
N VAL A 54 1.46 11.55 5.80
CA VAL A 54 1.22 10.55 6.84
C VAL A 54 -0.07 9.77 6.56
N ASP A 55 -1.14 10.45 6.16
CA ASP A 55 -2.43 9.84 5.81
C ASP A 55 -2.32 8.96 4.56
N GLN A 56 -1.63 9.42 3.52
CA GLN A 56 -1.36 8.60 2.32
C GLN A 56 -0.56 7.35 2.67
N ARG A 57 0.47 7.48 3.51
CA ARG A 57 1.25 6.35 4.00
C ARG A 57 0.39 5.40 4.83
N GLY A 58 -0.47 5.93 5.69
CA GLY A 58 -1.47 5.17 6.45
C GLY A 58 -2.43 4.43 5.52
N ALA A 59 -2.91 5.04 4.44
CA ALA A 59 -3.76 4.35 3.46
C ALA A 59 -3.01 3.23 2.71
N LEU A 60 -1.70 3.39 2.48
CA LEU A 60 -0.88 2.41 1.79
C LEU A 60 -0.39 1.27 2.70
N LEU A 61 -0.09 1.51 3.97
CA LEU A 61 0.47 0.49 4.86
C LEU A 61 -0.53 0.03 5.93
N GLY A 62 -1.47 0.90 6.24
CA GLY A 62 -2.51 0.74 7.25
C GLY A 62 -3.77 0.04 6.77
N VAL A 63 -3.65 -0.76 5.70
CA VAL A 63 -4.70 -1.67 5.24
C VAL A 63 -4.10 -3.05 5.10
N GLU A 64 -4.74 -4.05 5.69
CA GLU A 64 -4.38 -5.45 5.44
C GLU A 64 -4.77 -5.80 4.01
N ARG A 65 -3.77 -6.11 3.18
CA ARG A 65 -3.99 -6.61 1.82
C ARG A 65 -3.50 -8.05 1.75
N ARG A 66 -4.36 -8.94 1.28
CA ARG A 66 -4.05 -10.35 1.11
C ARG A 66 -3.59 -10.57 -0.34
N ARG A 67 -2.62 -11.47 -0.50
CA ARG A 67 -2.19 -11.97 -1.80
C ARG A 67 -2.76 -13.37 -1.98
N PHE A 68 -3.37 -13.60 -3.13
CA PHE A 68 -3.94 -14.89 -3.49
C PHE A 68 -3.29 -15.39 -4.78
N ALA A 69 -2.82 -16.62 -4.77
CA ALA A 69 -2.43 -17.32 -6.00
C ALA A 69 -3.66 -18.11 -6.48
N VAL A 70 -4.16 -17.75 -7.65
CA VAL A 70 -5.38 -18.32 -8.24
C VAL A 70 -5.01 -18.99 -9.56
N PRO A 71 -4.88 -20.33 -9.58
CA PRO A 71 -4.73 -21.07 -10.82
C PRO A 71 -6.08 -21.10 -11.55
N VAL A 72 -6.03 -20.86 -12.86
CA VAL A 72 -7.17 -20.90 -13.77
C VAL A 72 -6.87 -21.95 -14.84
N GLN A 73 -7.78 -22.91 -14.99
CA GLN A 73 -7.68 -23.97 -16.00
C GLN A 73 -8.11 -23.46 -17.38
N ALA A 74 -7.47 -22.39 -17.84
CA ALA A 74 -7.63 -21.78 -19.16
C ALA A 74 -6.56 -20.72 -19.39
N GLU A 75 -6.28 -20.44 -20.66
CA GLU A 75 -5.53 -19.26 -21.09
C GLU A 75 -6.40 -18.00 -21.01
N LEU A 76 -6.00 -17.05 -20.16
CA LEU A 76 -6.65 -15.74 -20.06
C LEU A 76 -5.87 -14.69 -20.85
N TRP A 77 -6.31 -14.45 -22.07
CA TRP A 77 -5.80 -13.38 -22.92
C TRP A 77 -6.34 -12.02 -22.45
N ILE A 78 -5.47 -11.22 -21.84
CA ILE A 78 -5.82 -9.89 -21.32
C ILE A 78 -5.54 -8.83 -22.40
N ASP A 79 -6.58 -8.09 -22.77
CA ASP A 79 -6.46 -6.93 -23.67
C ASP A 79 -6.21 -5.64 -22.86
N PRO A 80 -4.99 -5.10 -22.86
CA PRO A 80 -4.67 -3.89 -22.08
C PRO A 80 -5.39 -2.64 -22.58
N THR A 81 -5.97 -2.65 -23.80
CA THR A 81 -6.72 -1.50 -24.33
C THR A 81 -8.09 -1.34 -23.69
N THR A 82 -8.62 -2.40 -23.07
CA THR A 82 -9.92 -2.38 -22.37
C THR A 82 -9.84 -1.81 -20.96
N GLY A 83 -8.63 -1.49 -20.48
CA GLY A 83 -8.37 -0.96 -19.15
C GLY A 83 -7.60 -1.92 -18.26
N LEU A 84 -7.50 -1.56 -16.97
CA LEU A 84 -6.86 -2.42 -15.98
C LEU A 84 -7.82 -3.55 -15.60
N PRO A 85 -7.41 -4.83 -15.76
CA PRO A 85 -8.24 -5.95 -15.35
C PRO A 85 -8.48 -5.92 -13.84
N THR A 86 -9.72 -6.16 -13.43
CA THR A 86 -10.11 -6.31 -12.02
C THR A 86 -10.93 -7.58 -11.87
N TYR A 87 -10.63 -8.39 -10.87
CA TYR A 87 -11.33 -9.65 -10.62
C TYR A 87 -12.04 -9.60 -9.28
N ARG A 88 -13.23 -10.20 -9.16
CA ARG A 88 -13.86 -10.41 -7.84
C ARG A 88 -13.49 -11.80 -7.35
N LEU A 89 -12.73 -11.88 -6.27
CA LEU A 89 -12.39 -13.15 -5.64
C LEU A 89 -13.45 -13.48 -4.60
N ILE A 90 -14.07 -14.66 -4.75
CA ILE A 90 -15.05 -15.21 -3.81
C ILE A 90 -14.55 -16.57 -3.38
N ASP A 91 -14.18 -16.69 -2.10
CA ASP A 91 -13.74 -17.94 -1.49
C ASP A 91 -14.23 -17.97 -0.03
N SER A 92 -15.17 -18.87 0.25
CA SER A 92 -15.79 -19.02 1.58
C SER A 92 -14.82 -19.57 2.63
N ASP A 93 -13.87 -20.41 2.23
CA ASP A 93 -12.92 -21.05 3.14
C ASP A 93 -11.89 -20.03 3.60
N GLN A 94 -11.47 -19.17 2.68
CA GLN A 94 -10.60 -18.03 2.96
C GLN A 94 -11.37 -16.80 3.48
N ARG A 95 -12.71 -16.85 3.52
CA ARG A 95 -13.61 -15.75 3.93
C ARG A 95 -13.33 -14.45 3.18
N VAL A 96 -13.22 -14.52 1.86
CA VAL A 96 -13.00 -13.37 1.00
C VAL A 96 -14.14 -13.24 -0.01
N ASP A 97 -14.68 -12.02 -0.11
CA ASP A 97 -15.57 -11.58 -1.17
C ASP A 97 -15.23 -10.12 -1.44
N ALA A 98 -14.27 -9.91 -2.35
CA ALA A 98 -13.70 -8.58 -2.59
C ALA A 98 -13.26 -8.40 -4.04
N PRO A 99 -13.29 -7.17 -4.57
CA PRO A 99 -12.57 -6.83 -5.79
C PRO A 99 -11.06 -6.88 -5.52
N CYS A 100 -10.32 -7.51 -6.42
CA CYS A 100 -8.88 -7.65 -6.38
C CYS A 100 -8.26 -7.17 -7.69
N LEU A 101 -7.05 -6.63 -7.57
CA LEU A 101 -6.21 -6.26 -8.70
C LEU A 101 -5.21 -7.39 -8.98
N PRO A 102 -5.02 -7.82 -10.23
CA PRO A 102 -3.95 -8.75 -10.58
C PRO A 102 -2.61 -8.02 -10.52
N ALA A 103 -1.74 -8.46 -9.60
CA ALA A 103 -0.36 -7.99 -9.50
C ALA A 103 0.57 -8.74 -10.46
N ARG A 104 0.23 -9.99 -10.80
CA ARG A 104 0.96 -10.83 -11.75
C ARG A 104 -0.01 -11.72 -12.51
N ILE A 105 0.20 -11.84 -13.81
CA ILE A 105 -0.47 -12.82 -14.68
C ILE A 105 0.62 -13.64 -15.35
N GLU A 106 0.56 -14.95 -15.18
CA GLU A 106 1.47 -15.90 -15.78
C GLU A 106 0.66 -16.83 -16.69
N LEU A 107 0.96 -16.79 -17.99
CA LEU A 107 0.34 -17.61 -19.02
C LEU A 107 1.26 -18.78 -19.34
N ASP A 108 0.79 -20.00 -19.08
CA ASP A 108 1.47 -21.23 -19.47
C ASP A 108 0.78 -21.79 -20.71
N LEU A 109 1.40 -21.61 -21.86
CA LEU A 109 0.89 -22.06 -23.15
C LEU A 109 1.12 -23.56 -23.40
N GLU A 110 1.98 -24.22 -22.61
CA GLU A 110 2.22 -25.66 -22.75
C GLU A 110 1.11 -26.45 -22.04
N ASN A 111 0.69 -25.97 -20.88
CA ASN A 111 -0.37 -26.58 -20.08
C ASN A 111 -1.76 -25.94 -20.29
N GLU A 112 -1.85 -24.88 -21.11
CA GLU A 112 -3.08 -24.11 -21.35
C GLU A 112 -3.69 -23.52 -20.06
N GLU A 113 -2.83 -23.09 -19.13
CA GLU A 113 -3.21 -22.59 -17.81
C GLU A 113 -2.80 -21.12 -17.60
N THR A 114 -3.51 -20.44 -16.70
CA THR A 114 -3.12 -19.10 -16.23
C THR A 114 -3.01 -19.10 -14.72
N THR A 115 -1.90 -18.61 -14.19
CA THR A 115 -1.79 -18.29 -12.76
C THR A 115 -1.97 -16.79 -12.57
N LEU A 116 -2.99 -16.42 -11.80
CA LEU A 116 -3.23 -15.05 -11.38
C LEU A 116 -2.72 -14.85 -9.96
N GLU A 117 -2.01 -13.75 -9.75
CA GLU A 117 -1.70 -13.28 -8.42
C GLU A 117 -2.57 -12.07 -8.10
N LEU A 118 -3.58 -12.27 -7.27
CA LEU A 118 -4.58 -11.27 -6.94
C LEU A 118 -4.25 -10.57 -5.62
N PHE A 119 -4.43 -9.26 -5.61
CA PHE A 119 -4.21 -8.39 -4.44
C PHE A 119 -5.50 -7.69 -4.05
N GLY A 120 -5.95 -7.89 -2.82
CA GLY A 120 -7.21 -7.35 -2.30
C GLY A 120 -7.34 -7.45 -0.80
#